data_AF-A0A151JTT1-F1
#
_entry.id   AF-A0A151JTT1-F1
#
_cell.length_a   1.000
_cell.length_b   1.000
_cell.length_c   1.000
_cell.angle_alpha   90.00
_cell.angle_beta   90.00
_cell.angle_gamma   90.00
#
_symmetry.space_group_name_H-M   'P 1'
#
loop_
_entity.id
_entity.type
_entity.pdbx_description
1 polymer ?
#
loop_
_entity_poly.entity_id
_entity_poly.type
_entity_poly.pdbx_seq_one_letter_code
_entity_poly.pdbx_strand_id
1 'polypeptide(L)' 'YEYSDFININFNSFIIPSNQLLPNEFRLLDVDNRCILSFNYPTRILTTSIDVIHA' A
#
# COMPACT_ATOMS: atom_id res chain seq x y z
N TYR A 1 -2.95 -1.41 -4.61
CA TYR A 1 -3.93 -0.32 -4.44
C TYR A 1 -4.34 0.20 -5.79
N GLU A 2 -5.60 0.58 -5.93
CA GLU A 2 -6.16 1.10 -7.17
C GLU A 2 -6.94 2.40 -6.88
N TYR A 3 -6.60 3.46 -7.63
CA TYR A 3 -7.26 4.75 -7.64
C TYR A 3 -7.87 4.98 -9.02
N SER A 4 -9.05 4.40 -9.25
CA SER A 4 -9.78 4.46 -10.52
C SER A 4 -10.48 5.82 -10.76
N ASP A 5 -10.83 6.56 -9.71
CA ASP A 5 -11.67 7.75 -9.82
C ASP A 5 -11.01 8.96 -10.52
N PHE A 6 -9.67 9.01 -10.60
CA PHE A 6 -8.94 10.19 -11.11
C PHE A 6 -8.10 9.91 -12.36
N ILE A 7 -7.15 8.97 -12.27
CA ILE A 7 -6.09 8.78 -13.30
C ILE A 7 -5.89 7.27 -13.62
N ASN A 8 -6.77 6.38 -13.16
CA ASN A 8 -6.57 4.91 -13.27
C ASN A 8 -5.17 4.49 -12.78
N ILE A 9 -4.77 4.98 -11.61
CA ILE A 9 -3.48 4.64 -11.01
C ILE A 9 -3.63 3.31 -10.29
N ASN A 10 -2.83 2.32 -10.65
CA ASN A 10 -2.74 1.05 -9.94
C ASN A 10 -1.29 0.70 -9.63
N PHE A 11 -1.04 0.14 -8.45
CA PHE A 11 0.28 -0.33 -8.06
C PHE A 11 0.19 -1.45 -7.02
N ASN A 12 1.23 -2.27 -6.99
CA ASN A 12 1.42 -3.30 -5.98
C ASN A 12 2.32 -2.77 -4.86
N SER A 13 2.09 -3.27 -3.65
CA SER A 13 2.85 -2.89 -2.46
C SER A 13 3.37 -4.17 -1.81
N PHE A 14 4.69 -4.28 -1.69
CA PHE A 14 5.40 -5.43 -1.13
C PHE A 14 6.30 -5.00 0.02
N ILE A 15 6.50 -5.91 0.98
CA ILE A 15 7.40 -5.69 2.11
C ILE A 15 8.84 -5.60 1.60
N ILE A 16 9.58 -4.59 2.10
CA ILE A 16 11.00 -4.43 1.77
C ILE A 16 11.78 -5.60 2.40
N PRO A 17 12.55 -6.37 1.62
CA PRO A 17 13.32 -7.48 2.16
C PRO A 17 14.41 -6.97 3.11
N SER A 18 14.70 -7.75 4.16
CA SER A 18 15.58 -7.31 5.25
C SER A 18 16.99 -6.92 4.81
N ASN A 19 17.46 -7.42 3.66
CA ASN A 19 18.77 -7.13 3.11
C ASN A 19 18.85 -5.77 2.38
N GLN A 20 17.70 -5.15 2.08
CA GLN A 20 17.60 -3.88 1.36
C GLN A 20 17.10 -2.74 2.26
N LEU A 21 16.87 -3.00 3.55
CA LEU A 21 16.39 -2.00 4.49
C LEU A 21 17.44 -0.90 4.71
N LEU A 22 16.97 0.35 4.65
CA LEU A 22 17.77 1.52 4.99
C LEU A 22 17.86 1.71 6.51
N PRO A 23 18.91 2.38 7.02
CA PRO A 23 18.93 2.81 8.41
C PRO A 23 17.74 3.74 8.67
N ASN A 24 16.91 3.39 9.66
CA ASN A 24 15.61 3.98 10.04
C ASN A 24 14.35 3.37 9.40
N GLU A 25 14.47 2.28 8.65
CA GLU A 25 13.30 1.50 8.22
C GLU A 25 12.95 0.39 9.21
N PHE A 26 11.65 0.12 9.35
CA PHE A 26 11.13 -0.90 10.24
C PHE A 26 11.04 -2.24 9.52
N ARG A 27 11.77 -3.22 10.05
CA ARG A 27 11.73 -4.59 9.56
C ARG A 27 10.31 -5.16 9.64
N LEU A 28 9.82 -5.70 8.53
CA LEU A 28 8.47 -6.28 8.34
C LEU A 28 7.30 -5.28 8.36
N LEU A 29 7.56 -3.98 8.45
CA LEU A 29 6.51 -2.96 8.43
C LEU A 29 6.62 -2.05 7.21
N ASP A 30 7.84 -1.74 6.77
CA ASP A 30 8.04 -0.91 5.60
C ASP A 30 7.77 -1.68 4.29
N VAL A 31 7.18 -0.94 3.36
CA VAL A 31 6.79 -1.39 2.02
C VAL A 31 7.41 -0.48 0.97
N ASP A 32 7.62 -1.02 -0.22
CA ASP A 32 8.17 -0.29 -1.37
C ASP A 32 7.29 0.89 -1.82
N ASN A 33 6.01 0.63 -2.05
CA ASN A 33 5.03 1.60 -2.52
C ASN A 33 3.99 1.83 -1.42
N ARG A 34 4.03 3.01 -0.79
CA ARG A 34 3.09 3.39 0.26
C ARG A 34 1.76 3.86 -0.33
N CYS A 35 0.66 3.54 0.34
CA CYS A 35 -0.66 4.08 0.01
C CYS A 35 -0.71 5.56 0.43
N ILE A 36 -0.83 6.46 -0.55
CA ILE A 36 -0.88 7.91 -0.32
C ILE A 36 -2.35 8.33 -0.28
N LEU A 37 -2.76 8.99 0.80
CA LEU A 37 -4.13 9.48 0.97
C LEU A 37 -4.10 10.92 1.45
N SER A 38 -5.05 11.72 0.98
CA SER A 38 -5.22 13.10 1.43
C SER A 38 -5.65 13.15 2.89
N PHE A 39 -5.00 14.02 3.66
CA PHE A 39 -5.36 14.25 5.06
C PHE A 39 -6.66 15.07 5.15
N ASN A 40 -7.49 14.74 6.15
CA ASN A 40 -8.71 15.48 6.52
C ASN A 40 -9.77 15.59 5.40
N TYR A 41 -9.85 14.58 4.54
CA TYR A 41 -10.90 14.43 3.53
C TYR A 41 -11.65 13.12 3.74
N PRO A 42 -12.98 13.05 3.52
CA PRO A 42 -13.71 11.79 3.60
C PRO A 42 -13.23 10.84 2.51
N THR A 43 -12.57 9.74 2.90
CA THR A 43 -12.09 8.70 2.01
C THR A 43 -12.91 7.42 2.18
N ARG A 44 -13.22 6.75 1.07
CA ARG A 44 -13.87 5.42 1.05
C ARG A 44 -12.83 4.40 0.61
N ILE A 45 -12.66 3.34 1.40
CA ILE A 45 -11.78 2.20 1.06
C ILE A 45 -12.66 0.99 0.78
N LEU A 46 -12.40 0.32 -0.34
CA LEU A 46 -13.03 -0.96 -0.71
C LEU A 46 -11.94 -2.04 -0.73
N THR A 47 -12.13 -3.11 0.04
CA THR A 47 -11.17 -4.21 0.16
C THR A 47 -11.77 -5.49 -0.42
N THR A 48 -10.98 -6.18 -1.23
CA THR A 48 -11.33 -7.47 -1.86
C THR A 48 -10.05 -8.28 -2.04
N SER A 49 -10.16 -9.60 -2.12
CA SER A 49 -9.04 -10.50 -2.40
C SER A 49 -9.29 -11.29 -3.68
N ILE A 50 -8.20 -11.60 -4.38
CA ILE A 50 -8.22 -12.39 -5.61
C ILE A 50 -8.10 -13.89 -5.33
N ASP A 51 -7.38 -14.28 -4.27
CA ASP A 51 -7.04 -15.67 -3.99
C ASP A 51 -7.67 -16.16 -2.67
N VAL A 52 -7.02 -15.88 -1.54
CA VAL A 52 -7.49 -16.29 -0.20
C VAL A 52 -7.92 -15.10 0.66
N ILE A 53 -8.50 -15.37 1.82
CA ILE A 53 -8.94 -14.33 2.74
C ILE A 53 -7.74 -13.60 3.32
N HIS A 54 -7.76 -12.27 3.23
CA HIS A 54 -6.83 -11.35 3.89
C HIS A 54 -7.64 -10.30 4.67
N ALA A 55 -6.99 -9.64 5.63
CA ALA A 55 -7.55 -8.58 6.45
C ALA A 55 -6.52 -7.47 6.67
#